data_AF-A0A1Q3SS82-F1
#
_entry.id   AF-A0A1Q3SS82-F1
#
_cell.length_a   1.000
_cell.length_b   1.000
_cell.length_c   1.000
_cell.angle_alpha   90.00
_cell.angle_beta   90.00
_cell.angle_gamma   90.00
#
_symmetry.space_group_name_H-M   'P 1'
#
loop_
_entity.id
_entity.type
_entity.pdbx_description
1 polymer ?
#
loop_
_entity_poly.entity_id
_entity_poly.type
_entity_poly.pdbx_seq_one_letter_code
_entity_poly.pdbx_strand_id
1 'polypeptide(L)' 'MSQEIQEVCQINIGPKQRRKRLNFGLVMLGFGGAGTALSVFPGFSRWLRLALFVPFALAGYGIFQAREKT' A
#
# COMPACT_ATOMS: atom_id res chain seq x y z
N MET A 1 39.25 -7.51 5.29
CA MET A 1 38.03 -7.91 6.03
C MET A 1 37.23 -6.64 6.29
N SER A 2 36.60 -6.09 5.26
CA SER A 2 36.01 -4.74 5.29
C SER A 2 34.56 -4.70 4.76
N GLN A 3 33.91 -5.87 4.67
CA GLN A 3 32.54 -5.99 4.18
C GLN A 3 31.47 -5.91 5.29
N GLU A 4 31.84 -5.94 6.57
CA GLU A 4 30.87 -5.88 7.68
C GLU A 4 30.28 -4.48 7.95
N ILE A 5 30.93 -3.39 7.53
CA ILE A 5 30.45 -2.02 7.84
C ILE A 5 29.26 -1.60 6.94
N GLN A 6 29.00 -2.30 5.82
CA GLN A 6 27.89 -1.98 4.93
C GLN A 6 26.52 -2.47 5.44
N GLU A 7 26.48 -3.31 6.49
CA GLU A 7 25.23 -3.88 7.00
C GLU A 7 24.46 -2.92 7.94
N VAL A 8 25.15 -1.92 8.51
CA VAL A 8 24.59 -1.02 9.55
C VAL A 8 24.01 0.28 8.96
N CYS A 9 24.40 0.68 7.75
CA CYS A 9 23.76 1.80 7.06
C CYS A 9 22.48 1.33 6.36
N GLN A 10 21.46 0.98 7.15
CA GLN A 10 20.08 0.83 6.67
C GLN A 10 19.75 2.03 5.80
N ILE A 11 19.64 1.77 4.50
CA ILE A 11 19.30 2.71 3.46
C ILE A 11 18.04 3.43 3.91
N ASN A 12 18.17 4.70 4.33
CA ASN A 12 17.05 5.62 4.36
C ASN A 12 16.42 5.55 2.96
N ILE A 13 15.26 4.92 2.87
CA ILE A 13 14.61 4.59 1.60
C ILE A 13 14.55 5.85 0.77
N GLY A 14 15.31 5.83 -0.33
CA GLY A 14 15.49 7.02 -1.15
C GLY A 14 14.13 7.56 -1.61
N PRO A 15 14.03 8.88 -1.92
CA PRO A 15 12.76 9.53 -2.26
C PRO A 15 12.01 8.84 -3.42
N LYS A 16 12.74 8.15 -4.31
CA LYS A 16 12.17 7.34 -5.40
C LYS A 16 11.40 6.11 -4.89
N GLN A 17 11.97 5.36 -3.95
CA GLN A 17 11.33 4.16 -3.38
C GLN A 17 10.14 4.55 -2.49
N ARG A 18 10.27 5.66 -1.75
CA ARG A 18 9.15 6.27 -1.02
C ARG A 18 7.98 6.62 -1.95
N ARG A 19 8.26 7.24 -3.11
CA ARG A 19 7.25 7.56 -4.11
C ARG A 19 6.62 6.31 -4.72
N LYS A 20 7.40 5.23 -4.90
CA LYS A 20 6.87 3.94 -5.36
C LYS A 20 5.87 3.33 -4.37
N ARG A 21 6.19 3.34 -3.06
CA ARG A 21 5.29 2.85 -2.00
C ARG A 21 4.02 3.69 -1.88
N LEU A 22 4.16 5.02 -2.00
CA LEU A 22 3.01 5.93 -2.03
C LEU A 22 2.11 5.65 -3.23
N ASN A 23 2.69 5.55 -4.44
CA ASN A 23 1.93 5.26 -5.65
C ASN A 23 1.22 3.91 -5.56
N PHE A 24 1.88 2.88 -5.04
CA PHE A 24 1.25 1.58 -4.78
C PHE A 24 0.05 1.73 -3.83
N GLY A 25 0.22 2.45 -2.71
CA GLY A 25 -0.86 2.68 -1.77
C GLY A 25 -2.05 3.44 -2.38
N LEU A 26 -1.77 4.46 -3.19
CA LEU A 26 -2.81 5.23 -3.91
C LEU A 26 -3.54 4.40 -4.96
N VAL A 27 -2.84 3.55 -5.71
CA VAL A 27 -3.45 2.63 -6.68
C VAL A 27 -4.38 1.65 -5.96
N MET A 28 -3.94 1.05 -4.86
CA MET A 28 -4.76 0.15 -4.06
C MET A 28 -5.98 0.87 -3.44
N LEU A 29 -5.81 2.12 -3.02
CA LEU A 29 -6.91 2.95 -2.55
C LEU A 29 -7.95 3.19 -3.66
N GLY A 30 -7.49 3.46 -4.88
CA GLY A 30 -8.35 3.60 -6.06
C GLY A 30 -9.16 2.33 -6.34
N PHE A 31 -8.53 1.15 -6.30
CA PHE A 31 -9.22 -0.13 -6.44
C PHE A 31 -10.23 -0.38 -5.32
N GLY A 32 -9.87 -0.11 -4.06
CA GLY A 32 -10.77 -0.22 -2.92
C GLY A 32 -11.97 0.72 -3.04
N GLY A 33 -11.74 1.98 -3.45
CA GLY A 33 -12.78 2.97 -3.68
C GLY A 33 -13.74 2.57 -4.81
N ALA A 34 -13.20 2.14 -5.95
CA ALA A 34 -13.99 1.66 -7.08
C ALA A 34 -14.84 0.44 -6.70
N GLY A 35 -14.25 -0.55 -6.02
CA GLY A 35 -14.98 -1.71 -5.57
C GLY A 35 -16.03 -1.39 -4.49
N THR A 36 -15.77 -0.41 -3.63
CA THR A 36 -16.77 0.12 -2.68
C THR A 36 -17.94 0.75 -3.42
N ALA A 37 -17.66 1.59 -4.42
CA ALA A 37 -18.69 2.18 -5.26
C ALA A 37 -19.50 1.11 -6.00
N LEU A 38 -18.87 0.03 -6.48
CA LEU A 38 -19.58 -1.09 -7.11
C LEU A 38 -20.48 -1.85 -6.11
N SER A 39 -20.07 -1.93 -4.85
CA SER A 39 -20.81 -2.68 -3.82
C SER A 39 -22.15 -2.05 -3.40
N VAL A 40 -22.46 -0.83 -3.87
CA VAL A 40 -23.75 -0.16 -3.65
C VAL A 40 -24.83 -0.62 -4.65
N PHE A 41 -24.42 -1.21 -5.77
CA PHE A 41 -25.37 -1.67 -6.78
C PHE A 41 -26.09 -2.96 -6.33
N PRO A 42 -27.38 -3.10 -6.64
CA PRO A 42 -28.13 -4.32 -6.35
C PRO A 42 -27.49 -5.53 -7.03
N GLY A 43 -27.43 -6.66 -6.33
CA GLY A 43 -26.87 -7.91 -6.86
C GLY A 43 -25.39 -8.16 -6.54
N PHE A 44 -24.66 -7.17 -6.02
CA PHE A 44 -23.30 -7.40 -5.55
C PHE A 44 -23.27 -8.13 -4.20
N SER A 45 -22.48 -9.20 -4.17
CA SER A 45 -22.34 -10.08 -3.02
C SER A 45 -21.74 -9.38 -1.80
N ARG A 46 -22.20 -9.73 -0.59
CA ARG A 46 -21.57 -9.27 0.67
C ARG A 46 -20.11 -9.70 0.78
N TRP A 47 -19.74 -10.79 0.11
CA TRP A 47 -18.36 -11.26 0.02
C TRP A 47 -17.44 -10.29 -0.72
N LEU A 48 -17.98 -9.48 -1.65
CA LEU A 48 -17.20 -8.41 -2.28
C LEU A 48 -16.70 -7.43 -1.21
N ARG A 49 -17.53 -7.09 -0.22
CA ARG A 49 -17.15 -6.16 0.86
C ARG A 49 -16.02 -6.73 1.73
N LEU A 50 -15.99 -8.04 1.94
CA LEU A 50 -14.88 -8.71 2.61
C LEU A 50 -13.61 -8.68 1.74
N ALA A 51 -13.73 -8.93 0.43
CA ALA A 51 -12.60 -8.84 -0.48
C ALA A 51 -11.99 -7.42 -0.55
N LEU A 52 -12.80 -6.37 -0.37
CA LEU A 52 -12.33 -4.97 -0.30
C LEU A 52 -11.39 -4.70 0.89
N PHE A 53 -11.38 -5.54 1.92
CA PHE A 53 -10.43 -5.41 3.01
C PHE A 53 -8.98 -5.41 2.51
N VAL A 54 -8.65 -6.28 1.54
CA VAL A 54 -7.30 -6.43 1.00
C VAL A 54 -6.77 -5.14 0.36
N PRO A 55 -7.45 -4.54 -0.64
CA PRO A 55 -6.96 -3.29 -1.24
C PRO A 55 -6.89 -2.15 -0.22
N PHE A 56 -7.82 -2.05 0.74
CA PHE A 56 -7.73 -1.01 1.78
C PHE A 56 -6.56 -1.23 2.75
N ALA A 57 -6.30 -2.47 3.15
CA ALA A 57 -5.15 -2.80 4.00
C ALA A 57 -3.82 -2.50 3.29
N LEU A 58 -3.70 -2.90 2.01
CA LEU A 58 -2.52 -2.61 1.19
C LEU A 58 -2.34 -1.12 0.91
N ALA A 59 -3.44 -0.38 0.70
CA ALA A 59 -3.43 1.07 0.57
C ALA A 59 -2.84 1.73 1.81
N GLY A 60 -3.35 1.36 2.99
CA GLY A 60 -2.84 1.82 4.28
C GLY A 60 -1.36 1.51 4.43
N TYR A 61 -0.96 0.25 4.20
CA TYR A 61 0.45 -0.16 4.28
C TYR A 61 1.37 0.69 3.39
N GLY A 62 1.01 0.92 2.13
CA GLY A 62 1.81 1.72 1.20
C GLY A 62 1.90 3.20 1.58
N ILE A 63 0.77 3.79 2.00
CA ILE A 63 0.70 5.20 2.38
C ILE A 63 1.44 5.45 3.71
N PHE A 64 1.24 4.60 4.72
CA PHE A 64 1.86 4.78 6.04
C PHE A 64 3.37 4.53 6.01
N GLN A 65 3.87 3.50 5.30
CA GLN A 65 5.33 3.35 5.10
C GLN A 65 5.94 4.54 4.38
N ALA A 66 5.26 5.04 3.34
CA ALA A 66 5.72 6.25 2.66
C ALA A 66 5.69 7.48 3.59
N ARG A 67 4.86 7.53 4.64
CA ARG A 67 4.87 8.63 5.62
C ARG A 67 5.97 8.46 6.67
N GLU A 68 6.14 7.24 7.16
CA GLU A 68 7.07 6.88 8.25
C GLU A 68 8.53 6.71 7.78
N LYS A 69 8.76 6.72 6.45
CA LYS A 69 10.08 6.58 5.80
C LYS A 69 10.69 5.17 6.01
N THR A 70 9.84 4.18 6.18
CA THR A 70 10.14 2.73 6.24
C THR A 70 10.05 2.05 4.88
#